data_AF-A9NQL3-F1
#
_entry.id   AF-A9NQL3-F1
#
_cell.length_a   1.000
_cell.length_b   1.000
_cell.length_c   1.000
_cell.angle_alpha   90.00
_cell.angle_beta   90.00
_cell.angle_gamma   90.00
#
_symmetry.space_group_name_H-M   'P 1'
#
loop_
_entity.id
_entity.type
_entity.pdbx_description
1 polymer ?
#
loop_
_entity_poly.entity_id
_entity_poly.type
_entity_poly.pdbx_seq_one_letter_code
_entity_poly.pdbx_strand_id
1 'polypeptide(L)'
;MANSEEESTRTTAIIDFKHTVLAKFKSDLPTQQLQQLIQGLEELCSHLDFVKSFEWGTDFRQVKRQKGFTHIFVITFYGPEGLGAYVSHPLHKSYA
;
A
#
# COMPACT_ATOMS: atom_id res chain seq x y z
N MET A 1 5.02 37.34 -29.89
CA MET A 1 6.11 37.21 -28.91
C MET A 1 5.47 37.09 -27.55
N ALA A 2 5.84 36.01 -26.84
CA ALA A 2 5.59 35.64 -25.45
C ALA A 2 4.44 36.34 -24.68
N ASN A 3 3.45 35.55 -24.27
CA ASN A 3 3.38 35.22 -22.85
C ASN A 3 2.95 33.76 -22.69
N SER A 4 3.90 32.88 -23.01
CA SER A 4 3.92 31.44 -22.82
C SER A 4 4.14 31.03 -21.37
N GLU A 5 3.83 31.90 -20.41
CA GLU A 5 4.13 31.71 -18.97
C GLU A 5 2.86 31.47 -18.13
N GLU A 6 1.66 31.69 -18.66
CA GLU A 6 0.39 31.43 -17.95
C GLU A 6 -0.18 30.02 -18.17
N GLU A 7 0.43 29.19 -19.02
CA GLU A 7 0.01 27.80 -19.25
C GLU A 7 0.88 26.77 -18.50
N SER A 8 1.66 27.22 -17.49
CA SER A 8 2.59 26.37 -16.74
C SER A 8 2.21 26.15 -15.26
N THR A 9 0.92 26.19 -14.93
CA THR A 9 0.43 25.69 -13.63
C THR A 9 -0.93 24.99 -13.78
N ARG A 10 -1.05 24.06 -14.73
CA ARG A 10 -1.90 22.90 -14.42
C ARG A 10 -1.18 22.13 -13.32
N THR A 11 -1.50 22.45 -12.07
CA THR A 11 -1.34 21.51 -10.96
C THR A 11 -2.05 20.25 -11.39
N THR A 12 -1.28 19.30 -11.92
CA THR A 12 -1.73 17.94 -12.03
C THR A 12 -2.03 17.59 -10.59
N ALA A 13 -3.32 17.41 -10.25
CA ALA A 13 -3.68 16.86 -8.95
C ALA A 13 -2.77 15.65 -8.79
N ILE A 14 -1.86 15.69 -7.82
CA ILE A 14 -0.92 14.60 -7.60
C ILE A 14 -1.80 13.42 -7.24
N ILE A 15 -2.06 12.55 -8.21
CA ILE A 15 -2.93 11.41 -8.02
C ILE A 15 -2.15 10.47 -7.12
N ASP A 16 -2.62 10.37 -5.88
CA ASP A 16 -2.11 9.41 -4.92
C ASP A 16 -2.01 8.02 -5.56
N PHE A 17 -0.81 7.43 -5.52
CA PHE A 17 -0.59 6.12 -6.08
C PHE A 17 -0.92 5.06 -5.03
N LYS A 18 -1.85 4.15 -5.33
CA LYS A 18 -2.29 3.12 -4.39
C LYS A 18 -1.79 1.75 -4.79
N HIS A 19 -0.99 1.13 -3.94
CA HIS A 19 -0.66 -0.29 -4.02
C HIS A 19 -1.61 -1.09 -3.14
N THR A 20 -2.52 -1.83 -3.79
CA THR A 20 -3.58 -2.59 -3.12
C THR A 20 -3.31 -4.09 -3.25
N VAL A 21 -3.24 -4.78 -2.12
CA VAL A 21 -3.04 -6.23 -2.04
C VAL A 21 -4.27 -6.87 -1.41
N LEU A 22 -4.85 -7.86 -2.10
CA LEU A 22 -5.85 -8.76 -1.54
C LEU A 22 -5.17 -10.07 -1.19
N ALA A 23 -5.23 -10.45 0.09
CA ALA A 23 -4.48 -11.60 0.59
C ALA A 23 -5.38 -12.68 1.19
N LYS A 24 -4.92 -13.92 1.01
CA LYS A 24 -5.41 -15.10 1.74
C LYS A 24 -4.19 -15.78 2.36
N PHE A 25 -4.17 -15.87 3.68
CA PHE A 25 -3.13 -16.60 4.38
C PHE A 25 -3.42 -18.10 4.38
N LYS A 26 -2.35 -18.90 4.50
CA LYS A 26 -2.49 -20.35 4.66
C LYS A 26 -3.20 -20.65 5.97
N SER A 27 -4.01 -21.70 5.99
CA SER A 27 -4.84 -22.06 7.15
C SER A 27 -4.03 -22.56 8.35
N ASP A 28 -2.79 -22.98 8.13
CA ASP A 28 -1.84 -23.45 9.14
C ASP A 28 -0.97 -22.32 9.71
N LEU A 29 -1.08 -21.09 9.19
CA LEU A 29 -0.35 -19.94 9.73
C LEU A 29 -0.88 -19.60 11.13
N PRO A 30 -0.04 -19.66 12.18
CA PRO A 30 -0.45 -19.29 13.53
C PRO A 30 -0.90 -17.82 13.60
N THR A 31 -1.98 -17.55 14.33
CA THR A 31 -2.52 -16.19 14.51
C THR A 31 -1.46 -15.20 14.99
N GLN A 32 -0.58 -15.62 15.90
CA GLN A 32 0.51 -14.77 16.41
C GLN A 32 1.50 -14.38 15.31
N GLN A 33 1.85 -15.31 14.42
CA GLN A 33 2.76 -15.02 13.30
C GLN A 33 2.10 -14.07 12.29
N LEU A 34 0.79 -14.24 12.04
CA LEU A 34 0.03 -13.32 11.21
C LEU A 34 -0.01 -11.91 11.81
N GLN A 35 -0.23 -11.79 13.12
CA GLN A 35 -0.21 -10.50 13.81
C GLN A 35 1.17 -9.83 13.74
N GLN A 36 2.24 -10.60 13.96
CA GLN A 36 3.62 -10.10 13.83
C GLN A 36 3.93 -9.63 12.40
N LEU A 37 3.43 -10.35 11.39
CA LEU A 37 3.58 -9.96 9.99
C LEU A 37 2.90 -8.61 9.72
N ILE A 38 1.65 -8.46 10.15
CA ILE A 38 0.86 -7.24 9.94
C ILE A 38 1.50 -6.06 10.67
N GLN A 39 1.89 -6.24 11.93
CA GLN A 39 2.57 -5.21 12.72
C GLN A 39 3.90 -4.81 12.07
N GLY A 40 4.68 -5.77 11.58
CA GLY A 40 5.93 -5.48 10.87
C GLY A 40 5.72 -4.68 9.58
N LEU A 41 4.60 -4.90 8.87
CA LEU A 41 4.23 -4.09 7.71
C LEU A 41 3.77 -2.68 8.10
N GLU A 42 3.02 -2.52 9.20
CA GLU A 42 2.64 -1.21 9.74
C GLU A 42 3.89 -0.40 10.13
N GLU A 43 4.80 -1.02 10.87
CA GLU A 43 6.06 -0.42 11.28
C GLU A 43 6.95 -0.11 10.06
N LEU A 44 7.03 -0.98 9.06
CA LEU A 44 7.75 -0.67 7.83
C LEU A 44 7.18 0.58 7.17
N CYS A 45 5.86 0.63 6.96
CA CYS A 45 5.22 1.75 6.26
C CYS A 45 5.32 3.07 7.05
N SER A 46 5.34 3.03 8.38
CA SER A 46 5.45 4.24 9.21
C SER A 46 6.84 4.88 9.20
N HIS A 47 7.89 4.13 8.86
CA HIS A 47 9.27 4.64 8.78
C HIS A 47 9.68 5.09 7.36
N LEU A 48 8.80 4.99 6.36
CA LEU A 48 9.12 5.33 4.97
C LEU A 48 8.52 6.68 4.58
N ASP A 49 9.35 7.72 4.44
CA ASP A 49 8.90 9.08 4.14
C ASP A 49 8.13 9.23 2.82
N PHE A 50 8.31 8.30 1.88
CA PHE A 50 7.60 8.27 0.60
C PHE A 50 6.23 7.56 0.69
N VAL A 51 5.91 6.93 1.81
CA VAL A 51 4.59 6.38 2.11
C VAL A 51 3.72 7.47 2.74
N LYS A 52 2.58 7.75 2.12
CA LYS A 52 1.60 8.73 2.58
C LYS A 52 0.64 8.14 3.60
N SER A 53 0.17 6.91 3.37
CA SER A 53 -0.67 6.20 4.32
C SER A 53 -0.54 4.69 4.15
N PHE A 54 -0.79 3.96 5.22
CA PHE A 54 -0.98 2.52 5.20
C PHE A 54 -2.27 2.18 5.92
N GLU A 55 -3.12 1.40 5.25
CA GLU A 55 -4.40 0.95 5.76
C GLU A 55 -4.53 -0.54 5.50
N TRP A 56 -5.08 -1.28 6.46
CA TRP A 56 -5.38 -2.69 6.27
C TRP A 56 -6.65 -3.09 7.00
N GLY A 57 -7.20 -4.24 6.64
CA GLY A 57 -8.36 -4.78 7.33
C GLY A 57 -8.73 -6.18 6.87
N THR A 58 -9.71 -6.76 7.57
CA THR A 58 -10.26 -8.09 7.26
C THR A 58 -11.63 -7.97 6.61
N ASP A 59 -11.91 -8.85 5.66
CA ASP A 59 -13.27 -8.97 5.12
C ASP A 59 -14.24 -9.48 6.21
N PHE A 60 -15.35 -8.78 6.38
CA PHE A 60 -16.40 -9.16 7.34
C PHE A 60 -17.38 -10.22 6.80
N ARG A 61 -17.19 -10.65 5.54
CA ARG A 61 -17.82 -11.82 4.91
C ARG A 61 -19.35 -11.79 4.82
N GLN A 62 -20.05 -10.69 5.10
CA GLN A 62 -21.52 -10.65 4.87
C GLN A 62 -21.87 -10.69 3.39
N VAL A 63 -21.04 -10.10 2.53
CA VAL A 63 -21.24 -10.12 1.08
C VAL A 63 -20.31 -11.18 0.49
N LYS A 64 -20.86 -12.26 -0.08
CA LYS A 64 -20.11 -13.39 -0.66
C LYS A 64 -19.42 -13.04 -2.00
N ARG A 65 -18.61 -11.97 -2.04
CA ARG A 65 -17.90 -11.48 -3.24
C ARG A 65 -16.37 -11.42 -3.08
N GLN A 66 -15.86 -11.81 -1.92
CA GLN A 66 -14.44 -11.78 -1.58
C GLN A 66 -13.58 -12.82 -2.32
N LYS A 67 -14.18 -13.75 -3.08
CA LYS A 67 -13.47 -14.75 -3.91
C LYS A 67 -12.34 -15.51 -3.17
N GLY A 68 -12.49 -15.71 -1.86
CA GLY A 68 -11.53 -16.41 -1.01
C GLY A 68 -10.45 -15.52 -0.37
N PHE A 69 -10.37 -14.23 -0.73
CA PHE A 69 -9.53 -13.27 -0.02
C PHE A 69 -10.11 -12.93 1.36
N THR A 70 -9.23 -12.62 2.29
CA THR A 70 -9.57 -12.45 3.72
C THR A 70 -9.06 -11.13 4.29
N HIS A 71 -7.97 -10.60 3.73
CA HIS A 71 -7.34 -9.37 4.16
C HIS A 71 -7.14 -8.45 2.97
N ILE A 72 -7.18 -7.15 3.22
CA ILE A 72 -6.78 -6.10 2.29
C ILE A 72 -5.67 -5.27 2.93
N PHE A 73 -4.69 -4.89 2.12
CA PHE A 73 -3.66 -3.92 2.45
C PHE A 73 -3.65 -2.84 1.38
N VAL A 74 -3.59 -1.59 1.78
CA VAL A 74 -3.54 -0.42 0.90
C VAL A 74 -2.40 0.47 1.36
N ILE A 75 -1.39 0.63 0.51
CA ILE A 75 -0.31 1.59 0.72
C ILE A 75 -0.51 2.72 -0.27
N THR A 76 -0.56 3.94 0.24
CA THR A 76 -0.67 5.15 -0.56
C THR A 76 0.69 5.82 -0.65
N PHE A 77 1.12 6.21 -1.84
CA PHE A 77 2.36 6.93 -2.11
C PHE A 77 2.07 8.29 -2.74
N TYR A 78 2.99 9.23 -2.58
CA TYR A 78 2.94 10.55 -3.25
C TYR A 78 3.17 10.47 -4.76
N GLY A 79 3.65 9.33 -5.27
CA GLY A 79 3.90 9.12 -6.71
C GLY A 79 4.42 7.72 -7.01
N PRO A 80 4.59 7.38 -8.31
CA PRO A 80 5.02 6.05 -8.73
C PRO A 80 6.43 5.67 -8.27
N GLU A 81 7.32 6.64 -8.04
CA GLU A 81 8.66 6.38 -7.51
C GLU A 81 8.64 5.80 -6.09
N GLY A 82 7.64 6.18 -5.27
CA GLY A 82 7.44 5.62 -3.94
C GLY A 82 7.17 4.12 -3.98
N LEU A 83 6.43 3.64 -4.98
CA LEU A 83 6.23 2.20 -5.17
C LEU A 83 7.53 1.50 -5.54
N GLY A 84 8.33 2.07 -6.44
CA GLY A 84 9.62 1.49 -6.84
C GLY A 84 10.59 1.36 -5.66
N ALA A 85 10.66 2.39 -4.82
CA ALA A 85 11.45 2.39 -3.59
C ALA A 85 10.91 1.35 -2.58
N TYR A 86 9.59 1.28 -2.40
CA TYR A 86 8.94 0.30 -1.54
C TYR A 86 9.27 -1.13 -1.94
N VAL A 87 9.07 -1.48 -3.22
CA VAL A 87 9.31 -2.84 -3.73
C VAL A 87 10.78 -3.26 -3.57
N SER A 88 11.70 -2.31 -3.74
CA SER A 88 13.14 -2.54 -3.64
C SER A 88 13.65 -2.62 -2.19
N HIS A 89 12.85 -2.16 -1.21
CA HIS A 89 13.25 -2.05 0.18
C HIS A 89 13.60 -3.43 0.78
N PRO A 90 14.76 -3.60 1.46
CA PRO A 90 15.17 -4.89 2.01
C PRO A 90 14.13 -5.54 2.93
N LEU A 91 13.46 -4.74 3.78
CA LEU A 91 12.41 -5.25 4.66
C LEU A 91 11.16 -5.69 3.89
N HIS A 92 10.78 -5.01 2.81
CA HIS A 92 9.66 -5.43 1.98
C HIS A 92 9.94 -6.81 1.35
N LYS A 93 11.18 -7.08 0.92
CA LYS A 93 11.59 -8.38 0.38
C LYS A 93 11.49 -9.53 1.39
N SER A 94 11.49 -9.24 2.69
CA SER A 94 11.27 -10.24 3.74
C SER A 94 9.79 -10.62 3.89
N TYR A 95 8.88 -9.83 3.31
CA TYR A 95 7.42 -10.00 3.43
C TYR A 95 6.74 -10.41 2.11
N ALA A 96 7.37 -10.19 0.96
CA ALA A 96 6.89 -10.54 -0.38
C ALA A 96 7.24 -11.99 -0.78
#